data_AF-A0A954WA13-F1
#
_entry.id   AF-A0A954WA13-F1
#
_cell.length_a   1.000
_cell.length_b   1.000
_cell.length_c   1.000
_cell.angle_alpha   90.00
_cell.angle_beta   90.00
_cell.angle_gamma   90.00
#
_symmetry.space_group_name_H-M   'P 1'
#
loop_
_entity.id
_entity.type
_entity.pdbx_description
1 polymer ?
#
loop_
_entity_poly.entity_id
_entity_poly.type
_entity_poly.pdbx_seq_one_letter_code
_entity_poly.pdbx_strand_id
1 'polypeptide(L)'
;VLLIGDRAIHPPEADFVEVWDLGDEWCRWAELPFVFAAWVARPGVELGSLPEALAAARDAGVAHLEQIAAQEAPAVRLSTADCLSYLRDNLYFYLGPRERRGLELFRRRAAELGFAPETEPDGGPMLEPTELLAE
;
A
#
# COMPACT_ATOMS: atom_id res chain seq x y z
N VAL A 1 -20.68 4.39 2.41
CA VAL A 1 -19.98 3.84 3.60
C VAL A 1 -18.54 3.62 3.20
N LEU A 2 -17.55 3.92 4.06
CA LEU A 2 -16.15 3.58 3.80
C LEU A 2 -15.78 2.34 4.62
N LEU A 3 -15.19 1.33 3.96
CA LEU A 3 -14.70 0.10 4.59
C LEU A 3 -13.19 -0.01 4.33
N ILE A 4 -12.44 -0.40 5.36
CA ILE A 4 -10.99 -0.64 5.30
C ILE A 4 -10.63 -1.89 6.11
N GLY A 5 -9.46 -2.47 5.83
CA GLY A 5 -8.97 -3.69 6.47
C GLY A 5 -9.80 -4.92 6.08
N ASP A 6 -9.81 -5.95 6.93
CA ASP A 6 -10.44 -7.25 6.65
C ASP A 6 -11.92 -7.14 6.25
N ARG A 7 -12.62 -6.12 6.78
CA ARG A 7 -14.02 -5.84 6.45
C ARG A 7 -14.24 -5.49 4.98
N ALA A 8 -13.23 -4.94 4.31
CA ALA A 8 -13.30 -4.57 2.90
C ALA A 8 -12.99 -5.75 1.97
N ILE A 9 -12.47 -6.87 2.49
CA ILE A 9 -12.16 -8.05 1.69
C ILE A 9 -13.45 -8.84 1.39
N HIS A 10 -14.43 -8.77 2.28
CA HIS A 10 -15.72 -9.40 2.07
C HIS A 10 -16.63 -8.54 1.17
N PRO A 11 -17.51 -9.19 0.38
CA PRO A 11 -18.62 -8.49 -0.26
C PRO A 11 -19.42 -7.69 0.78
N PRO A 12 -19.92 -6.50 0.42
CA PRO A 12 -20.74 -5.71 1.33
C PRO A 12 -21.98 -6.49 1.75
N GLU A 13 -22.28 -6.47 3.06
CA GLU A 13 -23.45 -7.18 3.63
C GLU A 13 -24.80 -6.55 3.22
N ALA A 14 -24.78 -5.32 2.71
CA ALA A 14 -25.94 -4.57 2.30
C ALA A 14 -25.94 -4.29 0.80
N ASP A 15 -27.13 -4.20 0.21
CA ASP A 15 -27.30 -3.79 -1.16
C ASP A 15 -27.02 -2.29 -1.30
N PHE A 16 -25.89 -1.97 -1.91
CA PHE A 16 -25.56 -0.60 -2.30
C PHE A 16 -25.83 -0.40 -3.78
N VAL A 17 -26.27 0.80 -4.16
CA VAL A 17 -26.46 1.18 -5.56
C VAL A 17 -25.14 1.09 -6.33
N GLU A 18 -24.03 1.44 -5.68
CA GLU A 18 -22.69 1.32 -6.22
C GLU A 18 -21.70 0.87 -5.13
N VAL A 19 -20.69 0.10 -5.55
CA VAL A 19 -19.58 -0.37 -4.72
C VAL A 19 -18.30 -0.06 -5.47
N TRP A 20 -17.44 0.75 -4.86
CA TRP A 20 -16.20 1.22 -5.48
C TRP A 20 -15.01 0.61 -4.75
N ASP A 21 -14.07 0.07 -5.52
CA ASP A 21 -12.72 -0.21 -5.02
C ASP A 21 -11.86 1.04 -5.24
N LEU A 22 -11.46 1.69 -4.14
CA LEU A 22 -10.70 2.94 -4.22
C LEU A 22 -9.30 2.75 -4.82
N GLY A 23 -8.71 1.55 -4.70
CA GLY A 23 -7.44 1.22 -5.33
C GLY A 23 -7.59 1.08 -6.84
N ASP A 24 -8.64 0.41 -7.32
CA ASP A 24 -8.94 0.29 -8.75
C ASP A 24 -9.28 1.65 -9.37
N GLU A 25 -10.16 2.44 -8.73
CA GLU A 25 -10.53 3.78 -9.20
C GLU A 25 -9.30 4.70 -9.27
N TRP A 26 -8.41 4.64 -8.29
CA TRP A 26 -7.13 5.34 -8.36
C TRP A 26 -6.28 4.87 -9.53
N CYS A 27 -6.08 3.56 -9.69
CA CYS A 27 -5.26 3.01 -10.77
C CYS A 27 -5.77 3.44 -12.15
N ARG A 28 -7.10 3.47 -12.34
CA ARG A 28 -7.73 3.90 -13.60
C ARG A 28 -7.58 5.40 -13.85
N TRP A 29 -7.74 6.22 -12.81
CA TRP A 29 -7.67 7.68 -12.94
C TRP A 29 -6.24 8.22 -13.02
N ALA A 30 -5.34 7.69 -12.19
CA ALA A 30 -3.96 8.15 -12.06
C ALA A 30 -2.97 7.42 -12.96
N GLU A 31 -3.36 6.27 -13.54
CA GLU A 31 -2.47 5.34 -14.28
C GLU A 31 -1.22 4.89 -13.48
N LEU A 32 -1.32 4.98 -12.14
CA LEU A 32 -0.27 4.71 -11.17
C LEU A 32 -0.81 3.84 -10.02
N PRO A 33 0.03 3.00 -9.41
CA PRO A 33 -0.38 2.23 -8.24
C PRO A 33 -0.65 3.14 -7.04
N PHE A 34 -1.51 2.69 -6.13
CA PHE A 34 -1.76 3.34 -4.84
C PHE A 34 -0.92 2.71 -3.73
N VAL A 35 -0.30 3.53 -2.87
CA VAL A 35 0.48 3.05 -1.72
C VAL A 35 -0.33 3.26 -0.45
N PHE A 36 -0.90 2.18 0.09
CA PHE A 36 -1.71 2.24 1.32
C PHE A 36 -0.86 2.34 2.59
N ALA A 37 0.30 1.68 2.62
CA ALA A 37 1.17 1.63 3.79
C ALA A 37 2.63 1.41 3.39
N ALA A 38 3.55 1.91 4.22
CA ALA A 38 4.98 1.68 4.12
C ALA A 38 5.59 1.57 5.51
N TRP A 39 6.70 0.83 5.62
CA TRP A 39 7.56 0.92 6.81
C TRP A 39 8.35 2.23 6.76
N VAL A 40 8.23 3.03 7.82
CA VAL A 40 8.87 4.35 7.92
C VAL A 40 9.58 4.48 9.26
N ALA A 41 10.73 5.15 9.25
CA ALA A 41 11.49 5.51 10.44
C ALA A 41 11.70 7.02 10.49
N ARG A 42 11.85 7.57 11.71
CA ARG A 42 12.20 8.98 11.86
C ARG A 42 13.64 9.22 11.42
N PRO A 43 13.97 10.42 10.90
CA PRO A 43 15.36 10.80 10.64
C PRO A 43 16.25 10.62 11.88
N GLY A 44 17.50 10.20 11.66
CA GLY A 44 18.50 10.00 12.73
C GLY A 44 18.32 8.74 13.57
N VAL A 45 17.41 7.83 13.20
CA VAL A 45 17.31 6.50 13.83
C VAL A 45 18.27 5.54 13.16
N GLU A 46 19.20 4.97 13.93
CA GLU A 46 20.05 3.87 13.50
C GLU A 46 19.24 2.58 13.37
N LEU A 47 19.09 2.07 12.15
CA LEU A 47 18.25 0.90 11.86
C LEU A 47 19.03 -0.43 11.89
N GLY A 48 20.36 -0.39 11.85
CA GLY A 48 21.19 -1.58 11.78
C GLY A 48 20.75 -2.49 10.62
N SER A 49 20.57 -3.79 10.89
CA SER A 49 20.15 -4.79 9.90
C SER A 49 18.62 -4.97 9.77
N LEU A 50 17.82 -4.07 10.36
CA LEU A 50 16.36 -4.20 10.37
C LEU A 50 15.75 -4.11 8.95
N PRO A 51 16.18 -3.18 8.06
CA PRO A 51 15.63 -3.09 6.71
C PRO A 51 15.83 -4.38 5.90
N GLU A 52 17.01 -4.98 5.99
CA GLU A 52 17.33 -6.24 5.32
C GLU A 52 16.51 -7.40 5.90
N ALA A 53 16.34 -7.44 7.23
CA ALA A 53 15.51 -8.45 7.88
C ALA A 53 14.04 -8.36 7.45
N LEU A 54 13.48 -7.15 7.36
CA LEU A 54 12.12 -6.92 6.91
C LEU A 54 11.94 -7.26 5.42
N ALA A 55 12.91 -6.90 4.58
CA ALA A 55 12.91 -7.26 3.16
C ALA A 55 12.97 -8.78 2.96
N ALA A 56 13.86 -9.47 3.69
CA ALA A 56 13.95 -10.93 3.65
C ALA A 56 12.67 -11.60 4.15
N ALA A 57 12.05 -11.07 5.21
CA ALA A 57 10.77 -11.58 5.71
C ALA A 57 9.63 -11.40 4.69
N ARG A 58 9.55 -10.22 4.04
CA ARG A 58 8.61 -9.98 2.93
C ARG A 58 8.83 -10.99 1.81
N ASP A 59 10.06 -11.13 1.34
CA ASP A 59 10.37 -12.00 0.18
C ASP A 59 10.09 -13.47 0.50
N ALA A 60 10.38 -13.92 1.73
CA ALA A 60 9.99 -15.23 2.21
C ALA A 60 8.46 -15.39 2.23
N GLY A 61 7.71 -14.38 2.69
CA GLY A 61 6.25 -14.42 2.68
C GLY A 61 5.67 -14.52 1.27
N VAL A 62 6.17 -13.69 0.34
CA VAL A 62 5.77 -13.70 -1.08
C VAL A 62 6.07 -15.04 -1.75
N ALA A 63 7.16 -15.71 -1.37
CA ALA A 63 7.50 -17.04 -1.89
C ALA A 63 6.62 -18.17 -1.33
N HIS A 64 5.83 -17.93 -0.28
CA HIS A 64 5.03 -18.94 0.43
C HIS A 64 3.57 -18.52 0.60
N LEU A 65 3.01 -17.73 -0.33
CA LEU A 65 1.65 -17.22 -0.24
C LEU A 65 0.60 -18.34 -0.12
N GLU A 66 0.79 -19.48 -0.78
CA GLU A 66 -0.13 -20.62 -0.67
C GLU A 66 -0.19 -21.17 0.75
N GLN A 67 0.95 -21.23 1.44
CA GLN A 67 1.02 -21.72 2.82
C GLN A 67 0.37 -20.72 3.77
N ILE A 68 0.66 -19.42 3.59
CA ILE A 68 0.05 -18.35 4.37
C ILE A 68 -1.47 -18.34 4.17
N ALA A 69 -1.94 -18.39 2.93
CA ALA A 69 -3.37 -18.41 2.64
C ALA A 69 -4.07 -19.63 3.25
N ALA A 70 -3.45 -20.81 3.24
CA ALA A 70 -4.01 -22.00 3.86
C ALA A 70 -4.10 -21.87 5.40
N GLN A 71 -3.14 -21.19 6.02
CA GLN A 71 -3.09 -20.99 7.48
C GLN A 71 -4.05 -19.88 7.94
N GLU A 72 -4.10 -18.76 7.23
CA GLU A 72 -4.77 -17.53 7.68
C GLU A 72 -6.22 -17.41 7.21
N ALA A 73 -6.62 -18.06 6.10
CA ALA A 73 -7.97 -17.96 5.57
C ALA A 73 -9.10 -18.20 6.59
N PRO A 74 -9.01 -19.17 7.53
CA PRO A 74 -10.03 -19.35 8.56
C PRO A 74 -10.18 -18.14 9.50
N ALA A 75 -9.08 -17.49 9.86
CA ALA A 75 -9.09 -16.35 10.80
C ALA A 75 -9.81 -15.13 10.20
N VAL A 76 -9.66 -14.93 8.89
CA VAL A 76 -10.32 -13.86 8.12
C VAL A 76 -11.60 -14.32 7.43
N ARG A 77 -12.10 -15.53 7.72
CA ARG A 77 -13.36 -16.09 7.17
C ARG A 77 -13.44 -16.09 5.64
N LEU A 78 -12.33 -16.36 4.97
CA LEU A 78 -12.26 -16.52 3.52
C LEU A 78 -12.06 -17.99 3.15
N SER A 79 -12.32 -18.33 1.88
CA SER A 79 -11.75 -19.55 1.33
C SER A 79 -10.25 -19.38 1.17
N THR A 80 -9.49 -20.48 1.21
CA THR A 80 -8.04 -20.43 0.92
C THR A 80 -7.75 -19.85 -0.47
N ALA A 81 -8.62 -20.09 -1.45
CA ALA A 81 -8.46 -19.57 -2.80
C ALA A 81 -8.65 -18.04 -2.84
N ASP A 82 -9.67 -17.51 -2.17
CA ASP A 82 -9.92 -16.06 -2.12
C ASP A 82 -8.81 -15.34 -1.33
N CYS A 83 -8.35 -15.93 -0.22
CA CYS A 83 -7.23 -15.39 0.56
C CYS A 83 -5.94 -15.36 -0.27
N LEU A 84 -5.65 -16.43 -1.01
CA LEU A 84 -4.49 -16.49 -1.91
C LEU A 84 -4.59 -15.44 -3.02
N SER A 85 -5.76 -15.33 -3.67
CA SER A 85 -5.96 -14.34 -4.73
C SER A 85 -5.81 -12.92 -4.19
N TYR A 86 -6.35 -12.62 -3.01
CA TYR A 86 -6.14 -11.32 -2.36
C TYR A 86 -4.65 -11.01 -2.14
N LEU A 87 -3.90 -11.95 -1.55
CA LEU A 87 -2.48 -11.75 -1.25
C LEU A 87 -1.59 -11.66 -2.50
N ARG A 88 -1.95 -12.36 -3.57
CA ARG A 88 -1.14 -12.47 -4.79
C ARG A 88 -1.51 -11.42 -5.84
N ASP A 89 -2.80 -11.20 -6.04
CA ASP A 89 -3.34 -10.45 -7.17
C ASP A 89 -3.75 -9.03 -6.77
N ASN A 90 -4.15 -8.81 -5.51
CA ASN A 90 -4.66 -7.50 -5.05
C ASN A 90 -3.62 -6.71 -4.23
N LEU A 91 -2.60 -7.38 -3.69
CA LEU A 91 -1.53 -6.74 -2.91
C LEU A 91 -0.20 -6.72 -3.68
N TYR A 92 0.55 -5.63 -3.49
CA TYR A 92 1.90 -5.47 -4.01
C TYR A 92 2.82 -4.93 -2.90
N PHE A 93 3.92 -5.64 -2.63
CA PHE A 93 4.74 -5.43 -1.43
C PHE A 93 6.08 -4.71 -1.68
N TYR A 94 6.30 -4.20 -2.90
CA TYR A 94 7.55 -3.55 -3.28
C TYR A 94 7.30 -2.06 -3.52
N LEU A 95 8.21 -1.19 -3.04
CA LEU A 95 8.11 0.25 -3.22
C LEU A 95 9.13 0.71 -4.28
N GLY A 96 8.77 0.54 -5.55
CA GLY A 96 9.60 0.89 -6.68
C GLY A 96 9.32 2.30 -7.25
N PRO A 97 9.92 2.62 -8.41
CA PRO A 97 9.74 3.90 -9.09
C PRO A 97 8.29 4.27 -9.43
N ARG A 98 7.42 3.29 -9.71
CA ARG A 98 6.01 3.55 -10.05
C ARG A 98 5.20 3.85 -8.79
N GLU A 99 5.44 3.10 -7.72
CA GLU A 99 4.75 3.23 -6.44
C GLU A 99 5.13 4.55 -5.76
N ARG A 100 6.41 4.94 -5.83
CA ARG A 100 6.88 6.26 -5.36
C ARG A 100 6.21 7.41 -6.11
N ARG A 101 6.02 7.30 -7.43
CA ARG A 101 5.28 8.30 -8.22
C ARG A 101 3.81 8.36 -7.85
N GLY A 102 3.17 7.22 -7.61
CA GLY A 102 1.80 7.14 -7.12
C GLY A 102 1.64 7.82 -5.76
N LEU A 103 2.55 7.51 -4.82
CA LEU A 103 2.58 8.13 -3.48
C LEU A 103 2.76 9.64 -3.55
N GLU A 104 3.68 10.13 -4.38
CA GLU A 104 3.92 11.58 -4.53
C GLU A 104 2.72 12.29 -5.17
N LEU A 105 2.10 11.68 -6.18
CA LEU A 105 0.87 12.21 -6.76
C LEU A 105 -0.24 12.32 -5.70
N PHE A 106 -0.44 11.28 -4.89
CA PHE A 106 -1.42 11.31 -3.80
C PHE A 106 -1.13 12.43 -2.81
N ARG A 107 0.12 12.54 -2.34
CA ARG A 107 0.55 13.58 -1.40
C ARG A 107 0.29 14.98 -1.95
N ARG A 108 0.64 15.23 -3.23
CA ARG A 108 0.38 16.52 -3.89
C ARG A 108 -1.12 16.84 -3.94
N ARG A 109 -1.96 15.89 -4.34
CA ARG A 109 -3.43 16.08 -4.37
C ARG A 109 -4.01 16.30 -2.98
N ALA A 110 -3.50 15.59 -1.98
CA ALA A 110 -3.91 15.80 -0.59
C ALA A 110 -3.53 17.21 -0.11
N ALA A 111 -2.34 17.72 -0.47
CA ALA A 111 -1.90 19.07 -0.13
C ALA A 111 -2.75 20.16 -0.82
N GLU A 112 -3.02 20.01 -2.13
CA GLU A 112 -3.92 20.91 -2.89
C GLU A 112 -5.32 21.02 -2.26
N LEU A 113 -5.77 19.96 -1.59
CA LEU A 113 -7.06 19.89 -0.90
C LEU A 113 -6.98 20.27 0.60
N GLY A 114 -5.79 20.58 1.13
CA GLY A 114 -5.57 20.92 2.54
C GLY A 114 -5.58 19.73 3.50
N PHE A 115 -5.45 18.50 3.01
CA PHE A 115 -5.35 17.27 3.82
C PHE A 115 -3.91 16.87 4.17
N ALA A 116 -2.92 17.50 3.55
CA ALA A 116 -1.50 17.30 3.83
C ALA A 116 -0.74 18.64 3.78
N PRO A 117 0.45 18.74 4.42
CA PRO A 117 1.32 19.91 4.27
C PRO A 117 1.79 20.10 2.81
N GLU A 118 1.90 21.35 2.36
CA GLU A 118 2.48 21.69 1.05
C GLU A 118 4.00 21.46 0.99
N THR A 119 4.68 21.52 2.14
CA THR A 119 6.14 21.35 2.29
C THR A 119 6.48 20.27 3.33
N GLU A 120 7.67 19.68 3.21
CA GLU A 120 8.25 18.83 4.26
C GLU A 120 8.33 19.57 5.61
N PRO A 121 8.24 18.87 6.76
CA PRO A 121 8.28 19.48 8.09
C PRO A 121 9.52 20.34 8.37
N ASP A 122 10.64 20.06 7.71
CA ASP A 122 11.91 20.78 7.88
C ASP A 122 12.06 22.00 6.93
N GLY A 123 11.01 22.38 6.21
CA GLY A 123 10.99 23.59 5.37
C GLY A 123 11.88 23.53 4.11
N GLY A 124 12.45 22.36 3.81
CA GLY A 124 13.17 22.12 2.57
C GLY A 124 12.22 22.11 1.36
N PRO A 125 12.68 22.58 0.18
CA PRO A 125 11.93 22.36 -1.04
C PRO A 125 11.77 20.86 -1.26
N MET A 126 10.59 20.48 -1.74
CA MET A 126 10.27 19.10 -2.07
C MET A 126 11.24 18.57 -3.12
N LEU A 127 11.84 17.41 -2.86
CA LEU A 127 12.72 16.76 -3.84
C LEU A 127 11.91 16.47 -5.10
N GLU A 128 12.43 16.88 -6.25
CA GLU A 128 11.77 16.64 -7.53
C GLU A 128 11.67 15.12 -7.78
N PRO A 129 10.65 14.60 -8.48
CA PRO A 129 10.46 13.16 -8.70
C PRO A 129 11.69 12.44 -9.28
N THR A 130 12.59 13.17 -9.95
CA THR A 130 13.88 12.68 -10.45
C THR A 130 14.92 12.41 -9.37
N GLU A 131 14.87 13.09 -8.23
CA GLU A 131 15.80 12.91 -7.10
C GLU A 131 15.45 11.68 -6.25
N LEU A 132 14.16 11.28 -6.25
CA LEU A 132 13.68 10.04 -5.62
C LEU A 132 14.04 8.75 -6.38
N LEU A 133 14.57 8.87 -7.60
CA LEU A 133 14.96 7.75 -8.48
C LEU A 133 16.47 7.50 -8.51
N ALA A 134 17.24 8.33 -7.81
CA ALA A 134 18.68 8.18 -7.69
C ALA A 134 19.01 7.50 -6.36
N GLU A 135 18.81 6.18 -6.29
CA GLU A 135 19.53 5.22 -5.44
C GLU A 135 19.12 3.78 -5.77
#